data_AF-A0A957XRP8-F1
#
_entry.id   AF-A0A957XRP8-F1
#
_cell.length_a   1.000
_cell.length_b   1.000
_cell.length_c   1.000
_cell.angle_alpha   90.00
_cell.angle_beta   90.00
_cell.angle_gamma   90.00
#
_symmetry.space_group_name_H-M   'P 1'
#
loop_
_entity.id
_entity.type
_entity.pdbx_description
1 polymer ?
#
loop_
_entity_poly.entity_id
_entity_poly.type
_entity_poly.pdbx_seq_one_letter_code
_entity_poly.pdbx_strand_id
1 'polypeptide(L)'
;MTNTVPSIAHELAFLTHHTDEDEATILTRALHLGLNQLYLQAVEQAFIDEKLAYVEALAILGQERIEEIEYAKEALAKDIARGLGQ
;
A
#
# COMPACT_ATOMS: atom_id res chain seq x y z
N MET A 1 15.46 -10.45 22.44
CA MET A 1 14.77 -9.18 22.75
C MET A 1 13.39 -9.29 22.12
N THR A 2 12.32 -9.34 22.91
CA THR A 2 10.95 -9.42 22.38
C THR A 2 10.55 -8.01 21.96
N ASN A 3 10.38 -7.76 20.66
CA ASN A 3 9.78 -6.51 20.16
C ASN A 3 8.30 -6.52 20.55
N THR A 4 7.99 -5.97 21.72
CA THR A 4 6.62 -5.73 22.13
C THR A 4 6.11 -4.55 21.31
N VAL A 5 5.19 -4.83 20.38
CA VAL A 5 4.49 -3.77 19.65
C VAL A 5 3.72 -2.94 20.68
N PRO A 6 3.96 -1.62 20.78
CA PRO A 6 3.22 -0.79 21.71
C PRO A 6 1.72 -0.82 21.39
N SER A 7 0.88 -0.66 22.41
CA SER A 7 -0.56 -0.59 22.18
C SER A 7 -0.92 0.70 21.46
N ILE A 8 -2.04 0.71 20.73
CA ILE A 8 -2.58 1.92 20.09
C ILE A 8 -2.76 3.05 21.10
N ALA A 9 -3.18 2.74 22.33
CA ALA A 9 -3.31 3.72 23.41
C ALA A 9 -1.96 4.36 23.80
N HIS A 10 -0.88 3.57 23.84
CA HIS A 10 0.46 4.08 24.12
C HIS A 10 0.99 4.94 22.96
N GLU A 11 0.75 4.53 21.72
CA GLU A 11 1.10 5.31 20.53
C GLU A 11 0.33 6.64 20.46
N LEU A 12 -0.97 6.63 20.74
CA LEU A 12 -1.80 7.85 20.79
C LEU A 12 -1.32 8.81 21.88
N ALA A 13 -1.08 8.31 23.10
CA ALA A 13 -0.57 9.14 24.19
C ALA A 13 0.79 9.78 23.85
N PHE A 14 1.67 9.03 23.16
CA PHE A 14 2.92 9.56 22.66
C PHE A 14 2.68 10.69 21.66
N LEU A 15 1.81 10.48 20.67
CA LEU A 15 1.53 11.47 19.63
C LEU A 15 0.91 12.74 20.21
N THR A 16 -0.15 12.62 21.02
CA THR A 16 -0.81 13.78 21.66
C THR A 16 0.18 14.62 22.47
N HIS A 17 1.13 13.99 23.15
CA HIS A 17 2.12 14.68 23.97
C HIS A 17 3.17 15.45 23.15
N HIS A 18 3.46 15.00 21.92
CA HIS A 18 4.56 15.56 21.11
C HIS A 18 4.11 16.39 19.92
N THR A 19 2.83 16.35 19.55
CA THR A 19 2.29 17.10 18.40
C THR A 19 1.35 18.24 18.80
N ASP A 20 0.99 18.37 20.08
CA ASP A 20 -0.05 19.29 20.57
C ASP A 20 -1.42 19.12 19.85
N GLU A 21 -1.65 17.95 19.24
CA GLU A 21 -2.91 17.60 18.58
C GLU A 21 -3.79 16.78 19.51
N ASP A 22 -5.11 16.96 19.41
CA ASP A 22 -6.06 16.13 20.14
C ASP A 22 -6.17 14.71 19.53
N GLU A 23 -6.60 13.76 20.34
CA GLU A 23 -6.73 12.35 19.95
C GLU A 23 -7.62 12.16 18.72
N ALA A 24 -8.72 12.91 18.59
CA ALA A 24 -9.65 12.74 17.47
C ALA A 24 -9.02 13.20 16.15
N THR A 25 -8.24 14.28 16.17
CA THR A 25 -7.47 14.74 15.01
C THR A 25 -6.44 13.70 14.59
N ILE A 26 -5.66 13.16 15.54
CA ILE A 26 -4.65 12.13 15.27
C ILE A 26 -5.30 10.86 14.70
N LEU A 27 -6.39 10.39 15.31
CA LEU A 27 -7.12 9.20 14.84
C LEU A 27 -7.71 9.40 13.44
N THR A 28 -8.29 10.57 13.16
CA THR A 28 -8.84 10.89 11.84
C THR A 28 -7.75 10.91 10.78
N ARG A 29 -6.57 11.45 11.09
CA ARG A 29 -5.41 11.43 10.20
C ARG A 29 -4.91 10.00 9.98
N ALA A 30 -4.75 9.23 11.05
CA ALA A 30 -4.31 7.84 10.97
C ALA A 30 -5.28 6.98 10.13
N LEU A 31 -6.59 7.16 10.31
CA LEU A 31 -7.62 6.49 9.51
C LEU A 31 -7.53 6.88 8.04
N HIS A 32 -7.41 8.16 7.71
CA HIS A 32 -7.24 8.58 6.31
C HIS A 32 -5.99 7.98 5.65
N LEU A 33 -4.86 8.00 6.36
CA LEU A 33 -3.62 7.41 5.85
C LEU A 33 -3.77 5.90 5.64
N GLY A 34 -4.33 5.18 6.63
CA GLY A 34 -4.57 3.75 6.53
C GLY A 34 -5.56 3.38 5.41
N LEU A 35 -6.68 4.10 5.30
CA LEU A 35 -7.65 3.88 4.22
C LEU A 35 -7.06 4.16 2.85
N ASN A 36 -6.27 5.23 2.70
CA ASN A 36 -5.60 5.53 1.43
C ASN A 36 -4.60 4.42 1.06
N GLN A 37 -3.81 3.92 2.02
CA GLN A 37 -2.90 2.79 1.79
C GLN A 37 -3.65 1.53 1.35
N LEU A 38 -4.73 1.17 2.07
CA LEU A 38 -5.56 0.01 1.74
C LEU A 38 -6.22 0.16 0.36
N TYR A 39 -6.67 1.37 0.03
CA TYR A 39 -7.25 1.69 -1.27
C TYR A 39 -6.24 1.49 -2.40
N LEU A 40 -5.05 2.08 -2.28
CA LEU A 40 -3.99 1.93 -3.30
C LEU A 40 -3.57 0.46 -3.47
N GLN A 41 -3.42 -0.29 -2.38
CA GLN A 41 -3.13 -1.73 -2.44
C GLN A 41 -4.22 -2.51 -3.19
N ALA A 42 -5.49 -2.21 -2.93
CA ALA A 42 -6.60 -2.85 -3.62
C ALA A 42 -6.63 -2.49 -5.11
N VAL A 43 -6.32 -1.25 -5.47
CA VAL A 43 -6.21 -0.78 -6.86
C VAL A 43 -5.06 -1.47 -7.59
N GLU A 44 -3.89 -1.57 -6.97
CA GLU A 44 -2.75 -2.31 -7.52
C GLU A 44 -3.11 -3.78 -7.79
N GLN A 45 -3.72 -4.45 -6.80
CA GLN A 45 -4.13 -5.84 -6.98
C GLN A 45 -5.18 -5.99 -8.07
N ALA A 46 -6.16 -5.08 -8.15
CA ALA A 46 -7.18 -5.11 -9.19
C ALA A 46 -6.57 -4.90 -10.59
N PHE A 47 -5.54 -4.05 -10.72
CA PHE A 47 -4.82 -3.86 -11.97
C PHE A 47 -3.99 -5.10 -12.35
N ILE A 48 -3.27 -5.70 -11.40
CA ILE A 48 -2.51 -6.94 -11.60
C ILE A 48 -3.44 -8.07 -12.08
N ASP A 49 -4.60 -8.19 -11.45
CA ASP A 49 -5.64 -9.18 -11.79
C ASP A 49 -6.42 -8.85 -13.07
N GLU A 50 -6.08 -7.76 -13.77
CA GLU A 50 -6.77 -7.29 -14.98
C GLU A 50 -8.27 -6.99 -14.78
N LYS A 51 -8.67 -6.70 -13.53
CA LYS A 51 -10.02 -6.28 -13.13
C LYS A 51 -10.22 -4.76 -13.16
N LEU A 52 -9.14 -4.00 -13.30
CA LEU A 52 -9.13 -2.55 -13.41
C LEU A 52 -8.48 -2.13 -14.73
N ALA A 53 -9.12 -1.23 -15.46
CA ALA A 53 -8.61 -0.74 -16.74
C ALA A 53 -7.33 0.11 -16.55
N TYR A 54 -6.41 0.05 -17.52
CA TYR A 54 -5.16 0.82 -17.51
C TYR A 54 -5.38 2.31 -17.26
N VAL A 55 -6.36 2.93 -17.93
CA VAL A 55 -6.63 4.38 -17.80
C VAL A 55 -7.08 4.74 -16.38
N GLU A 56 -7.86 3.88 -15.74
CA GLU A 56 -8.31 4.08 -14.36
C GLU A 56 -7.16 3.87 -13.37
N ALA A 57 -6.37 2.81 -13.57
CA ALA A 57 -5.21 2.52 -12.77
C ALA A 57 -4.15 3.64 -12.89
N LEU A 58 -3.92 4.17 -14.09
CA LEU A 58 -3.01 5.29 -14.35
C LEU A 58 -3.45 6.56 -13.62
N ALA A 59 -4.75 6.85 -13.59
CA ALA A 59 -5.28 8.03 -12.92
C ALA A 59 -5.10 7.98 -11.39
N ILE A 60 -5.06 6.78 -10.81
CA ILE A 60 -4.97 6.57 -9.36
C ILE A 60 -3.51 6.34 -8.91
N LEU A 61 -2.79 5.44 -9.57
CA LEU A 61 -1.45 4.99 -9.19
C LEU A 61 -0.34 5.85 -9.82
N GLY A 62 -0.61 6.49 -10.96
CA GLY A 62 0.38 7.20 -11.74
C GLY A 62 1.24 6.29 -12.63
N GLN A 63 1.92 6.91 -13.59
CA GLN A 63 2.64 6.20 -14.66
C GLN A 63 3.78 5.33 -14.11
N GLU A 64 4.60 5.89 -13.21
CA GLU A 64 5.76 5.20 -12.63
C GLU A 64 5.37 3.87 -11.99
N ARG A 65 4.31 3.88 -11.16
CA ARG A 65 3.87 2.68 -10.46
C ARG A 65 3.31 1.62 -11.41
N ILE A 66 2.60 2.05 -12.46
CA ILE A 66 2.10 1.13 -13.49
C ILE A 66 3.26 0.47 -14.23
N GLU A 67 4.29 1.23 -14.61
CA GLU A 67 5.48 0.70 -15.28
C GLU A 67 6.23 -0.32 -14.42
N GLU A 68 6.37 -0.05 -13.12
CA GLU A 68 6.98 -0.99 -12.16
C GLU A 68 6.20 -2.32 -12.11
N ILE A 69 4.86 -2.26 -12.05
CA ILE A 69 4.00 -3.43 -11.98
C ILE A 69 4.12 -4.27 -13.26
N GLU A 70 4.01 -3.62 -14.42
CA GLU A 70 4.11 -4.32 -15.72
C GLU A 70 5.49 -4.93 -15.92
N TYR A 71 6.55 -4.21 -15.56
CA TYR A 71 7.91 -4.75 -15.58
C TYR A 71 8.05 -6.01 -14.70
N ALA A 72 7.50 -5.97 -13.48
CA ALA A 72 7.51 -7.12 -12.57
C ALA A 72 6.68 -8.31 -13.12
N LYS A 73 5.50 -8.06 -13.72
CA LYS A 73 4.67 -9.08 -14.38
C LYS A 73 5.45 -9.76 -15.52
N GLU A 74 6.10 -8.99 -16.38
CA GLU A 74 6.90 -9.54 -17.47
C GLU A 74 8.10 -10.35 -16.98
N ALA A 75 8.82 -9.86 -15.98
CA ALA A 75 9.97 -10.55 -15.41
C ALA A 75 9.55 -11.92 -14.84
N LEU A 76 8.44 -11.95 -14.09
CA LEU A 76 7.88 -13.19 -13.55
C LEU A 76 7.46 -14.15 -14.67
N ALA A 77 6.80 -13.67 -15.72
CA ALA A 77 6.39 -14.51 -16.85
C ALA A 77 7.60 -15.15 -17.56
N LYS A 78 8.68 -14.38 -17.75
CA LYS A 78 9.95 -14.87 -18.31
C LYS A 78 10.59 -15.92 -17.42
N ASP A 79 10.59 -15.71 -16.10
CA ASP A 79 11.13 -16.69 -15.14
C ASP A 79 10.31 -17.99 -15.09
N ILE A 80 8.98 -17.91 -15.13
CA ILE A 80 8.10 -19.08 -15.22
C ILE A 80 8.36 -19.85 -16.51
N ALA A 81 8.44 -19.16 -17.65
CA ALA A 81 8.73 -19.80 -18.94
C ALA A 81 10.08 -20.52 -18.95
N ARG A 82 11.11 -19.91 -18.33
CA ARG A 82 12.42 -20.53 -18.16
C ARG A 82 12.39 -21.73 -17.21
N GLY A 83 11.60 -21.67 -16.15
CA GLY A 83 11.46 -22.74 -15.16
C GLY A 83 10.63 -23.94 -15.64
N LEU A 84 9.65 -23.70 -16.52
CA LEU A 84 8.81 -24.74 -17.14
C LEU A 84 9.40 -25.29 -18.46
N GLY A 85 10.43 -24.64 -19.00
CA GLY A 85 11.17 -25.06 -20.19
C GLY A 85 12.32 -26.03 -19.93
N GLN A 86 12.31 -26.76 -18.80
CA GLN A 86 13.21 -27.88 -18.50
C GLN A 86 12.42 -29.17 -18.33
#